data_AF-A0A1H3YIM4-F1
#
_entry.id   AF-A0A1H3YIM4-F1
#
_cell.length_a   1.000
_cell.length_b   1.000
_cell.length_c   1.000
_cell.angle_alpha   90.00
_cell.angle_beta   90.00
_cell.angle_gamma   90.00
#
_symmetry.space_group_name_H-M   'P 1'
#
loop_
_entity.id
_entity.type
_entity.pdbx_description
1 polymer ?
#
loop_
_entity_poly.entity_id
_entity_poly.type
_entity_poly.pdbx_seq_one_letter_code
_entity_poly.pdbx_strand_id
1 'polypeptide(L)'
;MAAGLEIAEDVLRYIVGYSSLLLELFGICVLVYTAVRCFARWLQHIQSIRLELAQGIALALEFKLGGEVLRTVVVREWSELGILGAIIALRAALTFLIHWEIKNERKALETGQKQEN
;
A
#
# COMPACT_ATOMS: atom_id res chain seq x y z
N MET A 1 0.89 41.39 -4.54
CA MET A 1 1.78 40.24 -4.29
C MET A 1 1.06 39.11 -3.56
N ALA A 2 0.24 39.38 -2.53
CA ALA A 2 -0.55 38.38 -1.80
C ALA A 2 -1.55 37.58 -2.69
N ALA A 3 -2.35 38.25 -3.51
CA ALA A 3 -3.34 37.59 -4.37
C ALA A 3 -2.74 36.59 -5.38
N GLY A 4 -1.49 36.80 -5.82
CA GLY A 4 -0.82 35.87 -6.73
C GLY A 4 -0.38 34.56 -6.05
N LEU A 5 -0.12 34.61 -4.74
CA LEU A 5 0.27 33.44 -3.95
C LEU A 5 -0.94 32.58 -3.59
N GLU A 6 -2.05 33.21 -3.19
CA GLU A 6 -3.31 32.52 -2.87
C GLU A 6 -3.84 31.71 -4.06
N ILE A 7 -3.83 32.30 -5.26
CA ILE A 7 -4.24 31.62 -6.49
C ILE A 7 -3.32 30.42 -6.80
N ALA A 8 -2.01 30.56 -6.59
CA ALA A 8 -1.05 29.49 -6.83
C ALA A 8 -1.24 28.31 -5.86
N GLU A 9 -1.54 28.58 -4.59
CA GLU A 9 -1.84 27.54 -3.59
C GLU A 9 -3.13 26.78 -3.91
N ASP A 10 -4.20 27.48 -4.30
CA ASP A 10 -5.47 26.84 -4.67
C ASP A 10 -5.32 25.94 -5.90
N VAL A 11 -4.59 26.42 -6.92
CA VAL A 11 -4.27 25.61 -8.10
C VAL A 11 -3.47 24.36 -7.72
N LEU A 12 -2.48 24.50 -6.83
CA LEU A 12 -1.66 23.38 -6.35
C LEU A 12 -2.51 22.34 -5.57
N ARG A 13 -3.39 22.79 -4.67
CA ARG A 13 -4.32 21.93 -3.92
C ARG A 13 -5.24 21.15 -4.85
N TYR A 14 -5.77 21.81 -5.87
CA TYR A 14 -6.62 21.17 -6.87
C TYR A 14 -5.84 20.09 -7.61
N ILE A 15 -4.67 20.43 -8.20
CA ILE A 15 -3.84 19.49 -8.96
C ILE A 15 -3.49 18.25 -8.14
N VAL A 16 -3.09 18.43 -6.87
CA VAL A 16 -2.74 17.31 -6.00
C VAL A 16 -3.95 16.48 -5.59
N GLY A 17 -5.10 17.12 -5.35
CA GLY A 17 -6.36 16.40 -5.12
C GLY A 17 -6.71 15.45 -6.26
N TYR A 18 -6.67 15.95 -7.50
CA TYR A 18 -6.93 15.14 -8.69
C TYR A 18 -5.87 14.05 -8.90
N SER A 19 -4.59 14.39 -8.73
CA SER A 19 -3.49 13.43 -8.90
C SER A 19 -3.56 12.28 -7.89
N SER A 20 -3.84 12.60 -6.62
CA SER A 20 -4.02 11.62 -5.54
C SER A 20 -5.21 10.69 -5.81
N LEU A 21 -6.35 11.25 -6.23
CA LEU A 21 -7.54 10.48 -6.62
C LEU A 21 -7.27 9.55 -7.80
N LEU A 22 -6.54 10.02 -8.82
CA LEU A 22 -6.17 9.21 -9.99
C LEU A 22 -5.27 8.04 -9.60
N LEU A 23 -4.27 8.27 -8.74
CA LEU A 23 -3.38 7.21 -8.27
C LEU A 23 -4.14 6.16 -7.45
N GLU A 24 -5.06 6.58 -6.58
CA GLU A 24 -5.90 5.68 -5.81
C GLU A 24 -6.82 4.85 -6.74
N LEU A 25 -7.38 5.48 -7.77
CA LEU A 25 -8.16 4.81 -8.80
C LEU A 25 -7.34 3.74 -9.54
N PHE A 26 -6.12 4.06 -9.97
CA PHE A 26 -5.23 3.08 -10.61
C PHE A 26 -4.91 1.90 -9.69
N GLY A 27 -4.62 2.16 -8.42
CA GLY A 27 -4.39 1.13 -7.42
C GLY A 27 -5.59 0.18 -7.29
N ILE A 28 -6.80 0.72 -7.21
CA ILE A 28 -8.05 -0.06 -7.14
C ILE A 28 -8.23 -0.89 -8.42
N CYS A 29 -8.05 -0.30 -9.61
CA CYS A 29 -8.20 -1.00 -10.88
C CYS A 29 -7.23 -2.19 -10.99
N VAL A 30 -5.96 -2.00 -10.63
CA VAL A 30 -4.94 -3.06 -10.63
C VAL A 30 -5.31 -4.16 -9.64
N LEU A 31 -5.75 -3.78 -8.43
CA LEU A 31 -6.10 -4.74 -7.39
C LEU A 31 -7.31 -5.60 -7.79
N VAL A 32 -8.36 -4.97 -8.33
CA VAL A 32 -9.56 -5.66 -8.84
C VAL A 32 -9.20 -6.57 -10.01
N TYR A 33 -8.43 -6.09 -10.99
CA TYR A 33 -8.02 -6.89 -12.14
C TYR A 33 -7.22 -8.13 -11.72
N THR A 34 -6.23 -7.94 -10.85
CA THR A 34 -5.41 -9.05 -10.34
C THR A 34 -6.24 -10.04 -9.53
N ALA A 35 -7.17 -9.54 -8.71
CA ALA A 35 -8.06 -10.38 -7.91
C ALA A 35 -8.98 -11.24 -8.80
N VAL A 36 -9.63 -10.65 -9.81
CA VAL A 36 -10.51 -11.37 -10.75
C VAL A 36 -9.72 -12.42 -11.53
N ARG A 37 -8.52 -12.08 -12.02
CA ARG A 37 -7.66 -13.04 -12.73
C ARG A 37 -7.20 -14.19 -11.84
N CYS A 38 -6.79 -13.89 -10.61
CA CYS A 38 -6.40 -14.91 -9.65
C CYS A 38 -7.57 -15.82 -9.30
N PHE A 39 -8.77 -15.26 -9.12
CA PHE A 39 -9.98 -16.01 -8.83
C PHE A 39 -10.37 -16.95 -10.00
N ALA A 40 -10.31 -16.46 -11.24
CA ALA A 40 -10.57 -17.29 -12.42
C ALA A 40 -9.58 -18.45 -12.55
N ARG A 41 -8.28 -18.21 -12.30
CA ARG A 41 -7.24 -19.26 -12.33
C ARG A 41 -7.32 -20.24 -11.16
N TRP A 42 -7.79 -19.77 -10.02
CA TRP A 42 -8.03 -20.62 -8.85
C TRP A 42 -9.10 -21.66 -9.13
N LEU A 43 -10.18 -21.26 -9.82
CA LEU A 43 -11.21 -22.17 -10.30
C LEU A 43 -10.67 -23.21 -11.30
N GLN A 44 -9.60 -22.88 -12.02
CA GLN A 44 -8.91 -23.77 -12.96
C GLN A 44 -7.81 -24.64 -12.32
N HIS A 45 -7.69 -24.68 -10.99
CA HIS A 45 -6.75 -25.54 -10.25
C HIS A 45 -5.24 -25.31 -10.56
N ILE A 46 -4.86 -24.13 -11.07
CA ILE A 46 -3.47 -23.80 -11.43
C ILE A 46 -2.65 -23.41 -10.19
N GLN A 47 -1.47 -23.99 -9.98
CA GLN A 47 -0.72 -23.95 -8.71
C GLN A 47 0.14 -22.68 -8.46
N SER A 48 -0.08 -21.56 -9.18
CA SER A 48 0.85 -20.40 -9.19
C SER A 48 0.25 -19.05 -8.75
N ILE A 49 -0.87 -19.06 -8.02
CA ILE A 49 -1.76 -17.89 -7.86
C ILE A 49 -1.28 -16.92 -6.77
N ARG A 50 -0.62 -17.43 -5.73
CA ARG A 50 -0.21 -16.64 -4.56
C ARG A 50 0.81 -15.55 -4.90
N LEU A 51 1.72 -15.83 -5.84
CA LEU A 51 2.76 -14.88 -6.24
C LEU A 51 2.16 -13.72 -7.05
N GLU A 52 1.28 -14.02 -8.00
CA GLU A 52 0.59 -13.00 -8.80
C GLU A 52 -0.32 -12.11 -7.93
N LEU A 53 -1.04 -12.71 -6.99
CA LEU A 53 -1.86 -11.95 -6.04
C LEU A 53 -1.00 -11.02 -5.18
N ALA A 54 0.13 -11.52 -4.66
CA ALA A 54 1.05 -10.73 -3.85
C ALA A 54 1.66 -9.55 -4.64
N GLN A 55 2.03 -9.77 -5.91
CA GLN A 55 2.51 -8.71 -6.80
C GLN A 55 1.44 -7.66 -7.09
N GLY A 56 0.20 -8.07 -7.36
CA GLY A 56 -0.92 -7.15 -7.57
C GLY A 56 -1.25 -6.30 -6.35
N ILE A 57 -1.20 -6.89 -5.15
CA ILE A 57 -1.39 -6.18 -3.88
C ILE A 57 -0.26 -5.18 -3.64
N ALA A 58 1.00 -5.59 -3.85
CA ALA A 58 2.15 -4.70 -3.68
C ALA A 58 2.07 -3.48 -4.61
N LEU A 59 1.75 -3.69 -5.89
CA LEU A 59 1.62 -2.62 -6.87
C LEU A 59 0.47 -1.66 -6.54
N ALA A 60 -0.67 -2.17 -6.08
CA ALA A 60 -1.78 -1.33 -5.64
C ALA A 60 -1.44 -0.49 -4.41
N LEU A 61 -0.64 -1.04 -3.49
CA LEU A 61 -0.15 -0.32 -2.31
C LEU A 61 0.87 0.76 -2.69
N GLU A 62 1.73 0.53 -3.68
CA GLU A 62 2.65 1.55 -4.20
C GLU A 62 1.89 2.75 -4.78
N PHE A 63 0.83 2.51 -5.56
CA PHE A 63 -0.02 3.59 -6.07
C PHE A 63 -0.74 4.36 -4.97
N LYS A 64 -1.28 3.64 -3.97
CA LYS A 64 -1.93 4.26 -2.81
C LYS A 64 -0.97 5.12 -2.00
N LEU A 65 0.26 4.63 -1.80
CA LEU A 65 1.30 5.36 -1.09
C LEU A 65 1.75 6.60 -1.87
N GLY A 66 1.90 6.51 -3.20
CA GLY A 66 2.19 7.66 -4.05
C GLY A 66 1.14 8.76 -3.95
N GLY A 67 -0.14 8.40 -3.94
CA GLY A 67 -1.26 9.34 -3.78
C GLY A 67 -1.30 10.04 -2.42
N GLU A 68 -0.96 9.31 -1.36
CA GLU A 68 -0.85 9.87 0.00
C GLU A 68 0.36 10.82 0.12
N VAL A 69 1.51 10.44 -0.46
CA VAL A 69 2.71 11.29 -0.49
C VAL A 69 2.42 12.61 -1.22
N LEU A 70 1.77 12.58 -2.38
CA LEU A 70 1.35 13.79 -3.11
C LEU A 70 0.47 14.69 -2.24
N ARG A 71 -0.50 14.12 -1.52
CA ARG A 71 -1.41 14.86 -0.64
C ARG A 71 -0.69 15.51 0.56
N THR A 72 0.29 14.82 1.14
CA THR A 72 1.09 15.34 2.28
C THR A 72 2.12 16.41 1.89
N VAL A 73 2.50 16.49 0.61
CA VAL A 73 3.38 17.56 0.10
C VAL A 73 2.65 18.91 0.03
N VAL A 74 1.32 18.94 -0.10
CA VAL A 74 0.54 20.17 -0.35
C VAL A 74 -0.27 20.67 0.85
N VAL A 75 -0.76 19.81 1.75
CA VAL A 75 -1.73 20.19 2.81
C VAL A 75 -1.07 20.70 4.12
N ARG A 76 0.16 21.24 4.08
CA ARG A 76 0.88 21.59 5.33
C ARG A 76 0.31 22.81 6.07
N GLU A 77 -0.55 22.59 7.07
CA GLU A 77 -0.25 23.10 8.41
C GLU A 77 0.68 22.09 9.10
N TRP A 78 1.86 22.53 9.51
CA TRP A 78 3.01 21.66 9.77
C TRP A 78 2.89 20.73 11.01
N SER A 79 1.95 20.95 11.91
CA SER A 79 1.89 20.21 13.19
C SER A 79 1.05 18.93 13.15
N GLU A 80 -0.02 18.87 12.36
CA GLU A 80 -0.99 17.77 12.43
C GLU A 80 -0.64 16.59 11.50
N LEU A 81 0.00 16.88 10.35
CA LEU A 81 0.44 15.87 9.38
C LEU A 81 1.56 14.96 9.88
N GLY A 82 2.40 15.44 10.80
CA GLY A 82 3.46 14.63 11.42
C GLY A 82 2.92 13.52 12.32
N ILE A 83 1.83 13.78 13.05
CA ILE A 83 1.23 12.83 14.00
C ILE A 83 0.48 11.72 13.27
N LEU A 84 -0.31 12.08 12.24
CA LEU A 84 -0.98 11.07 11.42
C LEU A 84 0.00 10.19 10.63
N GLY A 85 1.07 10.78 10.08
CA GLY A 85 2.15 10.02 9.43
C GLY A 85 2.86 9.08 10.39
N ALA A 86 3.13 9.51 11.62
CA ALA A 86 3.72 8.67 12.66
C ALA A 86 2.81 7.49 13.04
N ILE A 87 1.49 7.70 13.16
CA ILE A 87 0.52 6.64 13.49
C ILE A 87 0.44 5.58 12.38
N ILE A 88 0.43 6.00 11.11
CA ILE A 88 0.39 5.09 9.96
C ILE A 88 1.69 4.29 9.85
N ALA A 89 2.85 4.95 10.04
CA ALA A 89 4.16 4.28 10.08
C ALA A 89 4.25 3.27 11.24
N LEU A 90 3.78 3.63 12.44
CA LEU A 90 3.75 2.74 13.60
C LEU A 90 2.89 1.51 13.33
N ARG A 91 1.71 1.70 12.71
CA ARG A 91 0.78 0.62 12.38
C ARG A 91 1.36 -0.32 11.32
N ALA A 92 2.08 0.21 10.32
CA ALA A 92 2.80 -0.60 9.35
C ALA A 92 3.94 -1.40 9.99
N ALA A 93 4.74 -0.77 10.85
CA ALA A 93 5.86 -1.43 11.54
C ALA A 93 5.38 -2.56 12.47
N LEU A 94 4.33 -2.33 13.28
CA LEU A 94 3.79 -3.33 14.20
C LEU A 94 3.20 -4.53 13.45
N THR A 95 2.45 -4.26 12.37
CA THR A 95 1.86 -5.31 11.53
C THR A 95 2.93 -6.12 10.80
N PHE A 96 4.01 -5.47 10.36
CA PHE A 96 5.13 -6.13 9.70
C PHE A 96 5.96 -6.99 10.66
N LEU A 97 6.17 -6.53 11.90
CA LEU A 97 6.84 -7.32 12.96
C LEU A 97 6.08 -8.61 13.28
N ILE A 98 4.75 -8.52 13.46
CA ILE A 98 3.91 -9.71 13.72
C ILE A 98 3.97 -10.67 12.51
N HIS A 99 3.89 -10.15 11.29
CA HIS A 99 3.98 -10.99 10.09
C HIS A 99 5.33 -11.69 9.97
N TRP A 100 6.42 -11.04 10.41
CA TRP A 100 7.76 -11.60 10.38
C TRP A 100 7.98 -12.66 11.45
N GLU A 101 7.42 -12.46 12.66
CA GLU A 101 7.48 -13.42 13.76
C GLU A 101 6.72 -14.72 13.43
N ILE A 102 5.50 -14.62 12.88
CA ILE A 102 4.71 -15.79 12.42
C ILE A 102 5.45 -16.57 11.33
N LYS A 103 6.17 -15.88 10.44
CA LYS A 103 6.97 -16.51 9.38
C LYS A 103 8.20 -17.22 9.95
N ASN A 104 8.75 -16.74 11.07
CA ASN A 104 9.90 -17.34 11.72
C ASN A 104 9.51 -18.58 12.55
N GLU A 105 8.37 -18.54 13.25
CA GLU A 105 7.85 -19.71 13.99
C GLU A 105 7.48 -20.87 13.06
N ARG A 106 6.89 -20.60 11.87
CA ARG A 106 6.62 -21.65 10.87
C ARG A 106 7.89 -22.35 10.39
N LYS A 107 9.02 -21.65 10.30
CA LYS A 107 10.30 -22.25 9.91
C LYS A 107 10.91 -23.08 11.04
N ALA A 108 10.73 -22.69 12.30
CA ALA A 108 11.23 -23.45 13.45
C ALA A 108 10.53 -24.82 13.58
N LEU A 109 9.25 -24.90 13.23
CA LEU A 109 8.46 -26.14 13.26
C LEU A 109 8.84 -27.14 12.14
N GLU A 110 9.31 -26.66 10.98
CA GLU A 110 9.76 -27.53 9.87
C GLU A 110 11.12 -28.21 10.14
N THR A 111 11.95 -27.64 11.02
CA THR A 111 13.23 -28.24 11.45
C THR A 111 13.10 -29.41 12.44
N GLY A 112 11.91 -29.68 12.99
CA GLY A 112 11.66 -30.81 13.89
C GLY A 112 11.41 -32.16 13.21
N GLN A 113 11.08 -32.19 11.91
CA GLN A 113 10.72 -33.44 11.20
C GLN A 113 11.89 -34.13 10.47
N LYS A 114 13.12 -33.63 10.57
CA LYS A 114 14.31 -34.24 9.94
C LYS A 114 15.15 -35.11 10.88
N GLN A 115 14.76 -35.29 12.14
CA GLN A 115 15.47 -36.20 13.07
C GLN A 115 14.78 -37.55 13.28
N GLU A 116 13.64 -37.81 12.63
CA GLU A 116 12.96 -39.11 12.66
C GLU A 116 12.88 -39.71 11.24
N ASN A 117 14.05 -39.90 10.60
CA ASN A 117 14.24 -40.90 9.55
C ASN A 117 15.72 -41.25 9.39
#